data_AF-A0A923S2U4-F1
#
_entry.id   AF-A0A923S2U4-F1
#
_cell.length_a   1.000
_cell.length_b   1.000
_cell.length_c   1.000
_cell.angle_alpha   90.00
_cell.angle_beta   90.00
_cell.angle_gamma   90.00
#
_symmetry.space_group_name_H-M   'P 1'
#
loop_
_entity.id
_entity.type
_entity.pdbx_description
1 polymer ?
#
loop_
_entity_poly.entity_id
_entity_poly.type
_entity_poly.pdbx_seq_one_letter_code
_entity_poly.pdbx_strand_id
1 'polypeptide(L)'
;MAAAALPALYIGVFHPLTGDHDLLSMLATTFIMAYFSAVAAVLIGVPSYFALRRLNLVKWWSATVFGALAGAVVRGVATIPADPEPAVLLRFALLGAAAGFLFWLIWRQGHGALHD
;
A
#
# COMPACT_ATOMS: atom_id res chain seq x y z
N MET A 1 7.32 -6.45 -5.24
CA MET A 1 7.95 -6.24 -3.92
C MET A 1 8.24 -4.78 -3.61
N ALA A 2 8.74 -3.97 -4.56
CA ALA A 2 9.01 -2.54 -4.34
C ALA A 2 7.83 -1.71 -3.79
N ALA A 3 6.59 -1.97 -4.26
CA ALA A 3 5.40 -1.23 -3.81
C ALA A 3 5.02 -1.47 -2.33
N ALA A 4 5.32 -2.66 -1.78
CA ALA A 4 5.03 -2.99 -0.38
C ALA A 4 6.09 -2.46 0.60
N ALA A 5 7.29 -2.13 0.09
CA ALA A 5 8.37 -1.61 0.92
C ALA A 5 8.16 -0.16 1.36
N LEU A 6 7.48 0.65 0.54
CA LEU A 6 7.24 2.07 0.81
C LEU A 6 6.51 2.35 2.15
N PRO A 7 5.33 1.77 2.41
CA PRO A 7 4.63 2.00 3.68
C PRO A 7 5.41 1.43 4.88
N ALA A 8 6.08 0.27 4.72
CA ALA A 8 6.87 -0.34 5.78
C ALA A 8 8.11 0.51 6.16
N LEU A 9 8.80 1.08 5.17
CA LEU A 9 9.90 2.01 5.39
C LEU A 9 9.43 3.29 6.06
N TYR A 10 8.32 3.87 5.60
CA TYR A 10 7.76 5.09 6.19
C TYR A 10 7.41 4.89 7.67
N ILE A 11 6.71 3.82 8.02
CA ILE A 11 6.33 3.55 9.42
C ILE A 11 7.55 3.27 10.28
N GLY A 12 8.50 2.45 9.81
CA GLY A 12 9.70 2.09 10.58
C GLY A 12 10.62 3.28 10.87
N VAL A 13 10.73 4.24 9.95
CA VAL A 13 11.57 5.43 10.13
C VAL A 13 10.92 6.44 11.07
N PHE A 14 9.60 6.66 10.95
CA PHE A 14 8.95 7.74 11.68
C PHE A 14 8.35 7.31 13.04
N HIS A 15 8.00 6.03 13.24
CA HIS A 15 7.36 5.52 14.47
C HIS A 15 8.03 4.24 14.99
N PRO A 16 9.22 4.34 15.62
CA PRO A 16 9.89 3.19 16.22
C PRO A 16 9.12 2.65 17.45
N LEU A 17 9.00 1.32 17.56
CA LEU A 17 8.26 0.63 18.62
C LEU A 17 8.79 0.88 20.04
N THR A 18 10.08 1.16 20.17
CA THR A 18 10.78 1.21 21.47
C THR A 18 11.11 2.63 21.93
N GLY A 19 10.76 3.66 21.16
CA GLY A 19 11.09 5.07 21.46
C GLY A 19 12.58 5.43 21.27
N ASP A 20 13.49 4.47 21.37
CA ASP A 20 14.91 4.62 21.02
C ASP A 20 15.15 4.43 19.52
N HIS A 21 15.98 5.29 18.94
CA HIS A 21 16.44 5.22 17.55
C HIS A 21 17.53 4.16 17.35
N ASP A 22 17.30 2.96 17.88
CA ASP A 22 18.22 1.85 17.74
C ASP A 22 18.01 1.16 16.39
N LEU A 23 19.09 0.97 15.62
CA LEU A 23 19.03 0.40 14.26
C LEU A 23 18.36 -0.98 14.24
N LEU A 24 18.60 -1.78 15.29
CA LEU A 24 17.98 -3.09 15.46
C LEU A 24 16.46 -2.99 15.59
N SER A 25 15.96 -2.03 16.37
CA SER A 25 14.53 -1.79 16.56
C SER A 25 13.86 -1.33 15.27
N MET A 26 14.51 -0.47 14.47
CA MET A 26 14.00 -0.06 13.16
C MET A 26 13.91 -1.25 12.19
N LEU A 27 14.99 -2.04 12.08
CA LEU A 27 15.04 -3.23 11.22
C LEU A 27 13.98 -4.27 11.62
N ALA A 28 13.83 -4.57 12.90
CA ALA A 28 12.83 -5.51 13.41
C ALA A 28 11.41 -5.03 13.08
N THR A 29 11.12 -3.75 13.31
CA THR A 29 9.80 -3.15 13.00
C THR A 29 9.49 -3.24 11.51
N THR A 30 10.46 -2.89 10.65
CA THR A 30 10.30 -2.98 9.20
C THR A 30 10.08 -4.42 8.73
N PHE A 31 10.79 -5.40 9.28
CA PHE A 31 10.66 -6.81 8.87
C PHE A 31 9.29 -7.37 9.22
N ILE A 32 8.82 -7.13 10.45
CA ILE A 32 7.49 -7.54 10.90
C ILE A 32 6.41 -6.87 10.04
N MET A 33 6.51 -5.55 9.82
CA MET A 33 5.54 -4.83 9.00
C MET A 33 5.57 -5.23 7.53
N ALA A 34 6.74 -5.56 6.98
CA ALA A 34 6.85 -6.07 5.62
C ALA A 34 6.12 -7.41 5.47
N TYR A 35 6.23 -8.31 6.44
CA TYR A 35 5.53 -9.58 6.43
C TYR A 35 4.00 -9.38 6.47
N PHE A 36 3.49 -8.61 7.42
CA PHE A 36 2.06 -8.30 7.50
C PHE A 36 1.55 -7.56 6.27
N SER A 37 2.34 -6.62 5.74
CA SER A 37 2.00 -5.88 4.51
C SER A 37 1.97 -6.81 3.30
N ALA A 38 2.88 -7.78 3.19
CA ALA A 38 2.88 -8.75 2.11
C ALA A 38 1.64 -9.65 2.17
N VAL A 39 1.29 -10.15 3.36
CA VAL A 39 0.08 -10.96 3.56
C VAL A 39 -1.17 -10.15 3.24
N ALA A 40 -1.28 -8.92 3.75
CA ALA A 40 -2.41 -8.02 3.46
C ALA A 40 -2.49 -7.68 1.96
N ALA A 41 -1.36 -7.44 1.30
CA ALA A 41 -1.31 -7.18 -0.13
C ALA A 41 -1.74 -8.38 -0.96
N VAL A 42 -1.42 -9.60 -0.54
CA VAL A 42 -1.92 -10.82 -1.21
C VAL A 42 -3.42 -10.99 -0.95
N LEU A 43 -3.85 -10.89 0.31
CA LEU A 43 -5.24 -11.10 0.70
C LEU A 43 -6.21 -10.07 0.12
N ILE A 44 -5.79 -8.80 0.00
CA ILE A 44 -6.62 -7.72 -0.56
C ILE A 44 -6.34 -7.57 -2.05
N GLY A 45 -5.07 -7.60 -2.45
CA GLY A 45 -4.66 -7.32 -3.82
C GLY A 45 -5.12 -8.39 -4.80
N VAL A 46 -5.03 -9.68 -4.46
CA VAL A 46 -5.48 -10.78 -5.34
C VAL A 46 -6.98 -10.72 -5.65
N PRO A 47 -7.91 -10.60 -4.66
CA PRO A 47 -9.33 -10.51 -4.97
C PRO A 47 -9.69 -9.19 -5.66
N SER A 48 -9.07 -8.07 -5.27
CA SER A 48 -9.27 -6.77 -5.94
C SER A 48 -8.86 -6.85 -7.41
N TYR A 49 -7.73 -7.50 -7.68
CA TYR A 49 -7.23 -7.77 -9.00
C TYR A 49 -8.16 -8.68 -9.81
N PHE A 50 -8.67 -9.76 -9.21
CA PHE A 50 -9.59 -10.68 -9.87
C PHE A 50 -10.93 -9.99 -10.23
N ALA A 51 -11.44 -9.15 -9.32
CA ALA A 51 -12.63 -8.33 -9.56
C ALA A 51 -12.41 -7.34 -10.73
N LEU A 52 -11.27 -6.63 -10.74
CA LEU A 52 -10.92 -5.67 -11.80
C LEU A 52 -10.68 -6.34 -13.16
N ARG A 53 -10.06 -7.52 -13.18
CA ARG A 53 -9.84 -8.30 -14.40
C ARG A 53 -11.16 -8.68 -15.07
N ARG A 54 -12.16 -9.10 -14.28
CA ARG A 54 -13.47 -9.49 -14.82
C ARG A 54 -14.21 -8.32 -15.49
N LEU A 55 -13.92 -7.09 -15.07
CA LEU A 55 -14.60 -5.89 -15.54
C LEU A 55 -13.93 -5.21 -16.74
N ASN A 56 -12.79 -5.71 -17.24
CA ASN A 56 -12.02 -5.10 -18.34
C ASN A 56 -11.72 -3.60 -18.14
N LEU A 57 -11.76 -3.14 -16.89
CA LEU A 57 -11.72 -1.73 -16.47
C LEU A 57 -10.36 -1.34 -15.86
N VAL A 58 -9.30 -2.07 -16.21
CA VAL A 58 -7.93 -1.83 -15.71
C VAL A 58 -7.28 -0.64 -16.44
N LYS A 59 -7.95 0.52 -16.39
CA LYS A 59 -7.37 1.80 -16.79
C LYS A 59 -6.47 2.30 -15.66
N TRP A 60 -5.42 3.02 -16.00
CA TRP A 60 -4.50 3.58 -14.99
C TRP A 60 -5.24 4.44 -13.95
N TRP A 61 -6.26 5.19 -14.38
CA TRP A 61 -7.09 5.99 -13.48
C TRP A 61 -7.83 5.18 -12.42
N SER A 62 -8.41 4.02 -12.76
CA SER A 62 -9.17 3.23 -11.78
C SER A 62 -8.26 2.61 -10.73
N ALA A 63 -7.06 2.17 -11.13
CA ALA A 63 -6.05 1.64 -10.21
C ALA A 63 -5.55 2.72 -9.21
N THR A 64 -5.29 3.94 -9.70
CA THR A 64 -4.88 5.05 -8.84
C THR A 64 -5.98 5.48 -7.87
N VAL A 65 -7.23 5.59 -8.33
CA VAL A 65 -8.38 5.95 -7.49
C VAL A 65 -8.63 4.89 -6.42
N PHE A 66 -8.59 3.60 -6.79
CA PHE A 66 -8.78 2.52 -5.85
C PHE A 66 -7.66 2.47 -4.80
N GLY A 67 -6.42 2.66 -5.22
CA GLY A 67 -5.28 2.79 -4.31
C GLY A 67 -5.44 3.95 -3.33
N ALA A 68 -5.86 5.12 -3.82
CA ALA A 68 -6.10 6.29 -2.98
C ALA A 68 -7.19 6.05 -1.93
N LEU A 69 -8.33 5.47 -2.36
CA LEU A 69 -9.43 5.12 -1.47
C LEU A 69 -9.02 4.09 -0.43
N ALA A 70 -8.30 3.04 -0.83
CA ALA A 70 -7.79 2.03 0.10
C ALA A 70 -6.86 2.66 1.16
N GLY A 71 -5.94 3.53 0.75
CA GLY A 71 -5.05 4.25 1.68
C GLY A 71 -5.82 5.14 2.66
N ALA A 72 -6.82 5.89 2.16
CA ALA A 72 -7.68 6.73 2.99
C ALA A 72 -8.52 5.91 3.98
N VAL A 73 -9.11 4.79 3.55
CA VAL A 73 -9.91 3.90 4.39
C VAL A 73 -9.06 3.28 5.49
N VAL A 74 -7.86 2.76 5.16
CA VAL A 74 -6.95 2.18 6.15
C VAL A 74 -6.62 3.20 7.24
N ARG A 75 -6.29 4.45 6.86
CA ARG A 75 -6.01 5.50 7.85
C ARG A 75 -7.25 5.88 8.64
N GLY A 76 -8.40 6.04 8.00
CA GLY A 76 -9.66 6.40 8.64
C GLY A 76 -10.11 5.38 9.69
N VAL A 77 -9.97 4.08 9.40
CA VAL A 77 -10.29 3.01 10.36
C VAL A 77 -9.27 2.98 11.50
N ALA A 78 -7.98 3.19 11.21
CA ALA A 78 -6.93 3.18 12.21
C ALA A 78 -6.98 4.38 13.18
N THR A 79 -7.66 5.47 12.81
CA THR A 79 -7.78 6.66 13.66
C THR A 79 -8.94 6.60 14.64
N ILE A 80 -9.89 5.68 14.55
CA ILE A 80 -11.01 5.62 15.51
C ILE A 80 -10.48 5.23 16.90
N PRO A 81 -10.71 6.01 17.98
CA PRO A 81 -11.65 7.13 18.16
C PRO A 81 -11.06 8.56 18.10
N ALA A 82 -9.78 8.73 17.75
CA ALA A 82 -9.14 10.03 17.58
C ALA A 82 -9.59 10.77 16.30
N ASP A 83 -9.58 12.11 16.35
CA ASP A 83 -9.88 12.93 15.17
C ASP A 83 -8.82 12.71 14.07
N PRO A 84 -9.22 12.29 12.86
CA PRO A 84 -8.27 12.07 11.77
C PRO A 84 -7.70 13.41 11.30
N GLU A 85 -6.40 13.60 11.50
CA GLU A 85 -5.71 14.77 10.96
C GLU A 85 -5.75 14.73 9.41
N PRO A 86 -6.30 15.76 8.74
CA PRO A 86 -6.53 15.74 7.30
C PRO A 86 -5.22 15.67 6.50
N ALA A 87 -4.14 16.25 7.02
CA ALA A 87 -2.81 16.16 6.43
C ALA A 87 -2.30 14.72 6.36
N VAL A 88 -2.55 13.92 7.41
CA VAL A 88 -2.14 12.52 7.46
C VAL A 88 -3.00 11.69 6.51
N LEU A 89 -4.32 11.94 6.48
CA LEU A 89 -5.25 11.24 5.58
C LEU A 89 -4.86 11.48 4.11
N LEU A 90 -4.51 12.71 3.74
CA LEU A 90 -4.03 13.05 2.40
C LEU A 90 -2.71 12.32 2.07
N ARG A 91 -1.74 12.26 2.99
CA ARG A 91 -0.48 11.52 2.78
C ARG A 91 -0.74 10.03 2.53
N PHE A 92 -1.62 9.40 3.30
CA PHE A 92 -1.98 7.99 3.11
C PHE A 92 -2.74 7.76 1.80
N ALA A 93 -3.63 8.67 1.41
CA ALA A 93 -4.29 8.61 0.11
C ALA A 93 -3.29 8.72 -1.05
N LEU A 94 -2.31 9.64 -0.97
CA LEU A 94 -1.25 9.76 -1.99
C LEU A 94 -0.34 8.54 -2.05
N LEU A 95 0.03 7.96 -0.90
CA LEU A 95 0.79 6.71 -0.84
C LEU A 95 0.01 5.54 -1.48
N GLY A 96 -1.28 5.43 -1.16
CA GLY A 96 -2.17 4.45 -1.77
C GLY A 96 -2.31 4.65 -3.28
N ALA A 97 -2.45 5.89 -3.73
CA ALA A 97 -2.51 6.25 -5.15
C ALA A 97 -1.23 5.82 -5.90
N ALA A 98 -0.06 6.13 -5.33
CA ALA A 98 1.23 5.74 -5.89
C ALA A 98 1.39 4.21 -5.94
N ALA A 99 0.97 3.50 -4.89
CA ALA A 99 1.00 2.04 -4.85
C ALA A 99 0.07 1.42 -5.91
N GLY A 100 -1.16 1.95 -6.06
CA GLY A 100 -2.10 1.52 -7.09
C GLY A 100 -1.59 1.79 -8.51
N PHE A 101 -0.91 2.91 -8.72
CA PHE A 101 -0.28 3.22 -10.00
C PHE A 101 0.91 2.30 -10.31
N LEU A 102 1.79 2.04 -9.33
CA LEU A 102 2.89 1.09 -9.47
C LEU A 102 2.38 -0.33 -9.76
N PHE A 103 1.31 -0.74 -9.09
CA PHE A 103 0.64 -2.01 -9.37
C PHE A 103 0.17 -2.08 -10.83
N TRP A 104 -0.47 -1.02 -11.34
CA TRP A 104 -0.90 -0.94 -12.73
C TRP A 104 0.27 -1.01 -13.73
N LEU A 105 1.40 -0.37 -13.42
CA LEU A 105 2.60 -0.43 -14.27
C LEU A 105 3.16 -1.85 -14.38
N ILE A 106 3.33 -2.53 -13.23
CA ILE A 106 3.82 -3.92 -13.19
C ILE A 106 2.84 -4.84 -13.93
N TRP A 107 1.55 -4.63 -13.72
CA TRP A 107 0.49 -5.37 -14.39
C TRP A 107 0.57 -5.25 -15.92
N ARG A 108 0.72 -4.02 -16.43
CA ARG A 108 0.82 -3.76 -17.87
C ARG A 108 2.04 -4.45 -18.50
N GLN A 109 3.16 -4.53 -17.78
CA GLN A 109 4.36 -5.24 -18.24
C GLN A 109 4.11 -6.75 -18.34
N GLY A 110 3.39 -7.35 -17.39
CA GLY A 110 3.06 -8.78 -17.41
C GLY A 110 2.10 -9.19 -18.54
N HIS A 111 1.25 -8.28 -19.03
CA HIS A 111 0.40 -8.53 -20.21
C HIS A 111 1.17 -8.55 -21.52
N GLY A 112 2.30 -7.83 -21.62
CA GLY A 112 3.15 -7.85 -22.82
C GLY A 112 3.92 -9.15 -22.98
N ALA A 113 4.34 -9.79 -21.87
CA ALA A 113 5.23 -10.95 -21.89
C ALA A 113 4.56 -12.30 -22.25
N LEU A 114 3.24 -12.35 -22.45
CA LEU A 114 2.50 -13.57 -22.80
C LEU A 114 2.16 -13.67 -24.30
N HIS A 115 2.62 -12.71 -25.11
CA HIS A 115 2.36 -12.66 -26.55
C HIS A 115 3.63 -12.73 -27.43
N ASP A 116 4.80 -12.92 -26.81
CA ASP A 116 6.08 -13.25 -27.47
C ASP A 116 6.51 -14.69 -27.11
#